data_AF-A0A317M4H3-F1
#
_entry.id   AF-A0A317M4H3-F1
#
_cell.length_a   1.000
_cell.length_b   1.000
_cell.length_c   1.000
_cell.angle_alpha   90.00
_cell.angle_beta   90.00
_cell.angle_gamma   90.00
#
_symmetry.space_group_name_H-M   'P 1'
#
loop_
_entity.id
_entity.type
_entity.pdbx_description
1 polymer ?
#
loop_
_entity_poly.entity_id
_entity_poly.type
_entity_poly.pdbx_seq_one_letter_code
_entity_poly.pdbx_strand_id
1 'polypeptide(L)'
;MTIVEFLNARLDEDERASRAVPVGSRGRERALAEVAAKRGIVRGYTEAHDASMRIVDPSSPAANVGGDPWSELLAWRLAVKYLASVYRGHPQYDRSWEE
;
A
#
# COMPACT_ATOMS: atom_id res chain seq x y z
N MET A 1 -5.98 1.21 -14.00
CA MET A 1 -5.00 1.47 -12.94
C MET A 1 -5.44 0.71 -11.70
N THR A 2 -4.55 -0.03 -11.06
CA THR A 2 -4.83 -0.73 -9.79
C THR A 2 -4.70 0.22 -8.60
N ILE A 3 -5.28 -0.14 -7.45
CA ILE A 3 -5.12 0.64 -6.21
C ILE A 3 -3.64 0.77 -5.80
N VAL A 4 -2.81 -0.25 -6.07
CA VAL A 4 -1.37 -0.24 -5.77
C VAL A 4 -0.63 0.71 -6.69
N GLU A 5 -0.90 0.68 -8.01
CA GLU A 5 -0.32 1.63 -8.97
C GLU A 5 -0.67 3.07 -8.61
N PHE A 6 -1.93 3.31 -8.26
CA PHE A 6 -2.40 4.63 -7.82
C PHE A 6 -1.69 5.10 -6.54
N LEU A 7 -1.63 4.25 -5.52
CA LEU A 7 -0.97 4.58 -4.25
C LEU A 7 0.53 4.84 -4.45
N ASN A 8 1.22 4.05 -5.26
CA ASN A 8 2.62 4.29 -5.56
C ASN A 8 2.83 5.65 -6.23
N ALA A 9 2.01 5.99 -7.24
CA ALA A 9 2.10 7.28 -7.91
C ALA A 9 1.85 8.47 -6.95
N ARG A 10 0.85 8.35 -6.07
CA ARG A 10 0.55 9.40 -5.08
C ARG A 10 1.62 9.50 -4.00
N LEU A 11 2.19 8.39 -3.55
CA LEU A 11 3.30 8.40 -2.60
C LEU A 11 4.58 8.97 -3.20
N ASP A 12 4.83 8.77 -4.50
CA ASP A 12 5.94 9.42 -5.21
C ASP A 12 5.78 10.95 -5.24
N GLU A 13 4.55 11.44 -5.44
CA GLU A 13 4.23 12.86 -5.41
C GLU A 13 4.36 13.45 -4.00
N ASP A 14 3.79 12.79 -2.99
CA ASP A 14 3.90 13.20 -1.59
C ASP A 14 5.37 13.24 -1.12
N GLU A 15 6.17 12.26 -1.55
CA GLU A 15 7.60 12.23 -1.26
C GLU A 15 8.32 13.41 -1.91
N ARG A 16 8.05 13.66 -3.20
CA ARG A 16 8.67 14.77 -3.94
C ARG A 16 8.32 16.11 -3.31
N ALA A 17 7.05 16.31 -2.93
CA ALA A 17 6.59 17.50 -2.23
C ALA A 17 7.30 17.65 -0.88
N SER A 18 7.42 16.58 -0.10
CA SER A 18 8.12 16.58 1.19
C SER A 18 9.62 16.86 1.05
N ARG A 19 10.26 16.36 -0.02
CA ARG A 19 11.69 16.60 -0.29
C ARG A 19 11.96 18.03 -0.76
N ALA A 20 11.02 18.66 -1.45
CA ALA A 20 11.13 20.06 -1.90
C ALA A 20 11.11 21.07 -0.74
N VAL A 21 10.58 20.68 0.43
CA VAL A 21 10.65 21.49 1.65
C VAL A 21 12.11 21.57 2.13
N PRO A 22 12.61 22.76 2.54
CA PRO A 22 13.98 22.91 3.05
C PRO A 22 14.29 21.99 4.23
N VAL A 23 15.50 21.42 4.26
CA VAL A 23 15.99 20.62 5.39
C VAL A 23 15.93 21.42 6.70
N GLY A 24 15.54 20.77 7.80
CA GLY A 24 15.33 21.42 9.10
C GLY A 24 14.00 22.15 9.26
N SER A 25 13.20 22.27 8.19
CA SER A 25 11.83 22.77 8.30
C SER A 25 11.00 21.87 9.19
N ARG A 26 10.25 22.48 10.11
CA ARG A 26 9.39 21.75 11.06
C ARG A 26 8.43 20.83 10.29
N GLY A 27 8.43 19.55 10.67
CA GLY A 27 7.52 18.55 10.10
C GLY A 27 8.00 17.85 8.83
N ARG A 28 9.08 18.32 8.19
CA ARG A 28 9.63 17.68 6.96
C ARG A 28 10.04 16.23 7.20
N GLU A 29 10.82 15.97 8.24
CA GLU A 29 11.31 14.62 8.55
C GLU A 29 10.17 13.68 8.90
N ARG A 30 9.18 14.18 9.63
CA ARG A 30 7.96 13.44 9.94
C ARG A 30 7.19 13.08 8.68
N ALA A 31 6.98 14.02 7.75
CA ALA A 31 6.28 13.76 6.49
C ALA A 31 6.99 12.68 5.65
N LEU A 32 8.33 12.72 5.58
CA LEU A 32 9.12 11.70 4.90
C LEU A 32 9.01 10.33 5.59
N ALA A 33 9.01 10.29 6.92
CA ALA A 33 8.81 9.06 7.68
C ALA A 33 7.39 8.48 7.49
N GLU A 34 6.37 9.34 7.41
CA GLU A 34 5.00 8.92 7.11
C GLU A 34 4.88 8.33 5.70
N VAL A 35 5.52 8.94 4.69
CA VAL A 35 5.59 8.34 3.33
C VAL A 35 6.27 6.97 3.37
N ALA A 36 7.41 6.84 4.06
CA ALA A 36 8.11 5.57 4.19
C ALA A 36 7.25 4.49 4.85
N ALA A 37 6.50 4.84 5.91
CA ALA A 37 5.57 3.94 6.57
C ALA A 37 4.43 3.49 5.63
N LYS A 38 3.82 4.42 4.89
CA LYS A 38 2.78 4.13 3.90
C LYS A 38 3.29 3.20 2.78
N ARG A 39 4.52 3.40 2.29
CA ARG A 39 5.17 2.49 1.34
C ARG A 39 5.35 1.09 1.92
N GLY A 40 5.69 0.99 3.21
CA GLY A 40 5.76 -0.30 3.91
C GLY A 40 4.44 -1.07 3.86
N ILE A 41 3.30 -0.39 4.05
CA ILE A 41 1.96 -1.00 3.97
C ILE A 41 1.65 -1.48 2.55
N VAL A 42 1.92 -0.66 1.53
CA VAL A 42 1.69 -1.04 0.12
C VAL A 42 2.54 -2.24 -0.28
N ARG A 43 3.79 -2.29 0.19
CA ARG A 43 4.67 -3.45 -0.02
C ARG A 43 4.12 -4.70 0.67
N GLY A 44 3.73 -4.61 1.94
CA GLY A 44 3.15 -5.74 2.67
C GLY A 44 1.90 -6.32 2.00
N TYR A 45 1.03 -5.46 1.45
CA TYR A 45 -0.11 -5.92 0.63
C TYR A 45 0.34 -6.68 -0.62
N THR A 46 1.34 -6.18 -1.33
CA THR A 46 1.86 -6.83 -2.54
C THR A 46 2.48 -8.19 -2.22
N GLU A 47 3.26 -8.27 -1.15
CA GLU A 47 3.86 -9.52 -0.66
C GLU A 47 2.79 -10.55 -0.24
N ALA A 48 1.77 -10.12 0.50
CA ALA A 48 0.67 -10.99 0.92
C ALA A 48 -0.21 -11.45 -0.27
N HIS A 49 -0.43 -10.58 -1.24
CA HIS A 49 -1.12 -10.91 -2.48
C HIS A 49 -0.37 -11.99 -3.27
N ASP A 50 0.94 -11.80 -3.47
CA ASP A 50 1.78 -12.76 -4.18
C ASP A 50 1.87 -14.11 -3.45
N ALA A 51 1.99 -14.09 -2.11
CA ALA A 51 1.98 -15.31 -1.31
C ALA A 51 0.67 -16.08 -1.44
N SER A 52 -0.47 -15.37 -1.40
CA SER A 52 -1.79 -15.98 -1.56
C SER A 52 -1.99 -16.59 -2.95
N MET A 53 -1.54 -15.91 -4.01
CA MET A 53 -1.64 -16.43 -5.38
C MET A 53 -0.77 -17.68 -5.59
N ARG A 54 0.36 -17.81 -4.90
CA ARG A 54 1.19 -19.02 -4.94
C ARG A 54 0.58 -20.23 -4.24
N ILE A 55 -0.38 -20.03 -3.33
CA ILE A 55 -1.08 -21.15 -2.64
C ILE A 55 -2.16 -21.76 -3.55
N VAL A 56 -2.67 -20.97 -4.50
CA VAL A 56 -3.59 -21.45 -5.54
C VAL A 56 -2.87 -22.35 -6.56
N ASP A 57 -1.54 -22.31 -6.63
CA ASP A 57 -0.74 -23.25 -7.42
C ASP A 57 -0.55 -24.58 -6.65
N PRO A 58 -1.16 -25.70 -7.12
CA PRO A 58 -1.08 -26.99 -6.44
C PRO A 58 0.34 -27.58 -6.41
N SER A 59 1.31 -27.00 -7.12
CA SER A 59 2.71 -27.42 -7.14
C SER A 59 3.56 -26.75 -6.06
N SER A 60 2.99 -25.81 -5.30
CA SER A 60 3.74 -24.96 -4.39
C SER A 60 3.94 -25.57 -2.99
N PRO A 61 5.18 -25.64 -2.47
CA PRO A 61 5.44 -26.10 -1.10
C PRO A 61 4.92 -25.14 -0.02
N ALA A 62 4.39 -23.95 -0.40
CA ALA A 62 3.84 -22.94 0.49
C ALA A 62 2.47 -23.32 1.12
N ALA A 63 1.85 -24.42 0.71
CA ALA A 63 0.59 -24.90 1.28
C ALA A 63 0.66 -25.25 2.79
N ASN A 64 1.86 -25.31 3.39
CA ASN A 64 2.08 -25.67 4.80
C ASN A 64 2.47 -24.49 5.72
N VAL A 65 2.38 -23.23 5.26
CA VAL A 65 2.70 -22.07 6.13
C VAL A 65 1.51 -21.80 7.06
N GLY A 66 1.75 -21.97 8.37
CA GLY A 66 0.72 -21.77 9.41
C GLY A 66 0.21 -20.32 9.47
N GLY A 67 -1.11 -20.18 9.31
CA GLY A 67 -1.85 -18.92 9.21
C GLY A 67 -3.03 -19.14 8.27
N ASP A 68 -4.02 -18.25 8.24
CA ASP A 68 -4.99 -18.20 7.14
C ASP A 68 -4.56 -17.08 6.17
N PRO A 69 -3.86 -17.40 5.06
CA PRO A 69 -3.36 -16.43 4.09
C PRO A 69 -4.45 -15.46 3.60
N TRP A 70 -5.70 -15.94 3.54
CA TRP A 70 -6.84 -15.15 3.11
C TRP A 70 -7.21 -14.07 4.12
N SER A 71 -7.14 -14.38 5.43
CA SER A 71 -7.35 -13.40 6.49
C SER A 71 -6.27 -12.31 6.50
N GLU A 72 -4.99 -12.69 6.30
CA GLU A 72 -3.89 -11.73 6.22
C GLU A 72 -4.04 -10.82 4.99
N LEU A 73 -4.32 -11.40 3.82
CA LEU A 73 -4.57 -10.63 2.60
C LEU A 73 -5.74 -9.66 2.76
N LEU A 74 -6.82 -10.07 3.45
CA LEU A 74 -7.96 -9.21 3.71
C LEU A 74 -7.60 -8.01 4.60
N ALA A 75 -6.79 -8.23 5.64
CA ALA A 75 -6.31 -7.16 6.52
C ALA A 75 -5.46 -6.15 5.74
N TRP A 76 -4.53 -6.63 4.91
CA TRP A 76 -3.73 -5.76 4.05
C TRP A 76 -4.58 -5.03 3.01
N ARG A 77 -5.58 -5.70 2.41
CA ARG A 77 -6.53 -5.08 1.47
C ARG A 77 -7.28 -3.94 2.12
N LEU A 78 -7.72 -4.10 3.37
CA LEU A 78 -8.39 -3.04 4.12
C LEU A 78 -7.45 -1.86 4.40
N ALA A 79 -6.20 -2.13 4.77
CA ALA A 79 -5.19 -1.09 5.01
C ALA A 79 -4.94 -0.23 3.76
N VAL A 80 -4.79 -0.85 2.57
CA VAL A 80 -4.58 -0.10 1.32
C VAL A 80 -5.82 0.71 0.91
N LYS A 81 -7.04 0.22 1.19
CA LYS A 81 -8.27 0.99 0.97
C LYS A 81 -8.30 2.26 1.83
N TYR A 82 -7.94 2.16 3.11
CA TYR A 82 -7.85 3.34 3.98
C TYR A 82 -6.78 4.32 3.52
N LEU A 83 -5.62 3.84 3.08
CA LEU A 83 -4.61 4.72 2.48
C LEU A 83 -5.14 5.44 1.23
N ALA A 84 -5.83 4.72 0.35
CA ALA A 84 -6.37 5.31 -0.88
C ALA A 84 -7.44 6.36 -0.58
N SER A 85 -8.23 6.18 0.49
CA SER A 85 -9.30 7.12 0.89
C SER A 85 -8.82 8.55 1.15
N VAL A 86 -7.55 8.74 1.53
CA VAL A 86 -6.94 10.07 1.71
C VAL A 86 -6.95 10.86 0.40
N TYR A 87 -6.93 10.16 -0.74
CA TYR A 87 -6.91 10.75 -2.08
C TYR A 87 -8.29 10.70 -2.76
N ARG A 88 -9.40 10.55 -2.01
CA ARG A 88 -10.77 10.49 -2.58
C ARG A 88 -11.11 11.68 -3.48
N GLY A 89 -10.52 12.85 -3.23
CA GLY A 89 -10.69 14.05 -4.06
C GLY A 89 -9.85 14.08 -5.34
N HIS A 90 -8.98 13.09 -5.57
CA HIS A 90 -8.08 13.06 -6.71
C HIS A 90 -8.81 12.59 -7.99
N PRO A 91 -8.61 13.22 -9.17
CA PRO A 91 -9.34 12.86 -10.40
C PRO A 91 -9.18 11.41 -10.87
N GLN A 92 -8.03 10.82 -10.55
CA GLN A 92 -7.72 9.42 -10.88
C GLN A 92 -8.12 8.41 -9.79
N TYR A 93 -8.76 8.86 -8.70
CA TYR A 93 -9.28 7.97 -7.67
C TYR A 93 -10.47 7.18 -8.21
N ASP A 94 -10.44 5.86 -8.05
CA ASP A 94 -11.53 4.98 -8.44
C ASP A 94 -12.41 4.66 -7.22
N ARG A 95 -13.72 4.99 -7.31
CA ARG A 95 -14.66 4.75 -6.20
C ARG A 95 -14.94 3.28 -5.95
N SER A 96 -14.66 2.38 -6.90
CA SER A 96 -14.79 0.94 -6.68
C SER A 96 -13.85 0.41 -5.58
N TRP A 97 -12.84 1.18 -5.17
CA TRP A 97 -11.97 0.82 -4.05
C TRP A 97 -12.64 1.01 -2.67
N GLU A 98 -13.79 1.66 -2.59
CA GLU A 98 -14.54 1.85 -1.34
C GLU A 98 -15.35 0.61 -0.93
N GLU A 99 -15.74 -0.22 -1.91
CA GLU A 99 -16.49 -1.48 -1.74
C GLU A 99 -15.55 -2.66 -1.45
#